data_AF-A0A7W1JAC7-F1
#
_entry.id   AF-A0A7W1JAC7-F1
#
_cell.length_a   1.000
_cell.length_b   1.000
_cell.length_c   1.000
_cell.angle_alpha   90.00
_cell.angle_beta   90.00
_cell.angle_gamma   90.00
#
_symmetry.space_group_name_H-M   'P 1'
#
loop_
_entity.id
_entity.type
_entity.pdbx_description
1 polymer ?
#
loop_
_entity_poly.entity_id
_entity_poly.type
_entity_poly.pdbx_seq_one_letter_code
_entity_poly.pdbx_strand_id
1 'polypeptide(L)'
;VKDLPARGFFFPALTNAFAGSSTRVSLLDIARRSSGGLSSLGRRRWFVLIAERSGTRPAAAGRLRLLEIKERSPSALSRSIQLHPFTPTSGPDAALTVAMGGDPFQRIIHGPASTYLVRTRCHARRTVDVASLGQTELERLAKVWGMLLASFHVRGLRGLRCDVEARTRAIASEAASGSKDVARLAYELAAFTNKAYSAFRKMAKEWES
;
A
#
# COMPACT_ATOMS: atom_id res chain seq x y z
N VAL A 1 21.74 -4.60 -7.36
CA VAL A 1 22.73 -5.58 -6.84
C VAL A 1 22.03 -6.43 -5.78
N LYS A 2 21.95 -7.75 -5.98
CA LYS A 2 21.41 -8.67 -4.96
C LYS A 2 22.35 -8.66 -3.76
N ASP A 3 21.81 -8.41 -2.57
CA ASP A 3 22.58 -8.33 -1.32
C ASP A 3 22.37 -9.64 -0.55
N LEU A 4 23.11 -10.68 -0.96
CA LEU A 4 22.97 -12.04 -0.43
C LEU A 4 23.18 -12.13 1.10
N PRO A 5 24.15 -11.41 1.71
CA PRO A 5 24.27 -11.33 3.16
C PRO A 5 23.02 -10.74 3.83
N ALA A 6 22.45 -9.69 3.23
CA ALA A 6 21.22 -9.08 3.74
C ALA A 6 20.02 -10.06 3.67
N ARG A 7 19.95 -10.92 2.65
CA ARG A 7 18.90 -11.94 2.52
C ARG A 7 18.92 -12.92 3.70
N GLY A 8 20.09 -13.44 4.07
CA GLY A 8 20.26 -14.38 5.18
C GLY A 8 19.81 -13.80 6.52
N PHE A 9 20.07 -12.51 6.75
CA PHE A 9 19.64 -11.82 7.96
C PHE A 9 18.14 -11.45 7.94
N PHE A 10 17.66 -10.81 6.87
CA PHE A 10 16.31 -10.26 6.85
C PHE A 10 15.21 -11.32 6.70
N PHE A 11 15.52 -12.50 6.17
CA PHE A 11 14.53 -13.58 6.01
C PHE A 11 13.95 -14.05 7.37
N PRO A 12 14.75 -14.54 8.32
CA PRO A 12 14.24 -14.92 9.64
C PRO A 12 13.74 -13.70 10.42
N ALA A 13 14.41 -12.55 10.30
CA ALA A 13 14.05 -11.36 11.06
C ALA A 13 12.68 -10.78 10.68
N LEU A 14 12.34 -10.73 9.38
CA LEU A 14 11.00 -10.32 8.94
C LEU A 14 9.95 -11.34 9.36
N THR A 15 10.24 -12.64 9.20
CA THR A 15 9.31 -13.70 9.59
C THR A 15 8.94 -13.58 11.07
N ASN A 16 9.94 -13.37 11.94
CA ASN A 16 9.74 -13.17 13.37
C ASN A 16 9.00 -11.87 13.68
N ALA A 17 9.35 -10.76 13.00
CA ALA A 17 8.68 -9.47 13.19
C ALA A 17 7.17 -9.53 12.85
N PHE A 18 6.74 -10.46 12.01
CA PHE A 18 5.33 -10.65 11.65
C PHE A 18 4.66 -11.87 12.31
N ALA A 19 5.38 -12.66 13.12
CA ALA A 19 4.90 -13.93 13.68
C ALA A 19 3.66 -13.78 14.60
N GLY A 20 3.50 -12.64 15.26
CA GLY A 20 2.34 -12.33 16.12
C GLY A 20 1.14 -11.69 15.40
N SER A 21 1.25 -11.43 14.10
CA SER A 21 0.18 -10.77 13.33
C SER A 21 -0.70 -11.79 12.60
N SER A 22 -1.90 -11.39 12.19
CA SER A 22 -2.78 -12.18 11.30
C SER A 22 -2.17 -12.47 9.92
N THR A 23 -1.01 -11.86 9.63
CA THR A 23 -0.34 -11.86 8.33
C THR A 23 0.98 -12.64 8.41
N ARG A 24 1.08 -13.73 7.66
CA ARG A 24 2.35 -14.42 7.43
C ARG A 24 3.03 -13.82 6.20
N VAL A 25 4.35 -13.62 6.26
CA VAL A 25 5.13 -13.09 5.14
C VAL A 25 6.23 -14.06 4.75
N SER A 26 6.50 -14.18 3.45
CA SER A 26 7.65 -14.91 2.91
C SER A 26 8.44 -14.01 1.97
N LEU A 27 9.75 -13.89 2.20
CA LEU A 27 10.63 -13.07 1.36
C LEU A 27 10.92 -13.80 0.04
N LEU A 28 10.67 -13.09 -1.07
CA LEU A 28 10.92 -13.59 -2.42
C LEU A 28 12.24 -13.04 -2.97
N ASP A 29 12.43 -11.73 -2.86
CA ASP A 29 13.62 -11.05 -3.36
C ASP A 29 14.02 -9.86 -2.49
N ILE A 30 15.30 -9.48 -2.56
CA ILE A 30 15.85 -8.34 -1.87
C ILE A 30 16.91 -7.64 -2.72
N ALA A 31 16.79 -6.32 -2.82
CA ALA A 31 17.75 -5.49 -3.51
C ALA A 31 18.15 -4.32 -2.61
N ARG A 32 19.46 -4.09 -2.48
CA ARG A 32 19.98 -2.88 -1.85
C ARG A 32 19.75 -1.70 -2.79
N ARG A 33 19.26 -0.59 -2.25
CA ARG A 33 19.11 0.66 -2.98
C ARG A 33 20.51 1.26 -3.23
N SER A 34 20.86 1.45 -4.49
CA SER A 34 22.20 1.90 -4.94
C SER A 34 22.48 3.38 -4.61
N SER A 35 21.46 4.23 -4.55
CA SER A 35 21.59 5.65 -4.23
C SER A 35 20.71 6.06 -3.03
N GLY A 36 21.34 6.39 -1.92
CA GLY A 36 20.71 7.14 -0.84
C GLY A 36 20.88 8.63 -1.12
N GLY A 37 19.80 9.37 -1.38
CA GLY A 37 19.88 10.82 -1.46
C GLY A 37 20.43 11.41 -0.16
N LEU A 38 20.99 12.63 -0.19
CA LEU A 38 21.63 13.31 0.95
C LEU A 38 20.80 13.26 2.25
N SER A 39 19.47 13.19 2.15
CA SER A 39 18.53 13.01 3.27
C SER A 39 18.65 11.70 4.04
N SER A 40 19.43 10.71 3.56
CA SER A 40 19.66 9.46 4.27
C SER A 40 20.95 9.42 5.08
N LEU A 41 21.79 10.45 5.09
CA LEU A 41 23.07 10.48 5.84
C LEU A 41 23.89 9.18 5.66
N GLY A 42 23.97 8.68 4.42
CA GLY A 42 24.69 7.43 4.10
C GLY A 42 24.04 6.11 4.60
N ARG A 43 22.87 6.15 5.24
CA ARG A 43 22.20 4.94 5.76
C ARG A 43 21.72 4.01 4.65
N ARG A 44 21.95 2.71 4.85
CA ARG A 44 21.59 1.67 3.90
C ARG A 44 20.08 1.48 3.86
N ARG A 45 19.59 1.12 2.67
CA ARG A 45 18.18 0.81 2.43
C ARG A 45 18.07 -0.38 1.51
N TRP A 46 17.04 -1.18 1.75
CA TRP A 46 16.72 -2.33 0.93
C TRP A 46 15.26 -2.28 0.52
N PHE A 47 15.01 -2.71 -0.71
CA PHE A 47 13.68 -3.05 -1.18
C PHE A 47 13.53 -4.57 -1.08
N VAL A 48 12.43 -5.01 -0.48
CA VAL A 48 12.14 -6.43 -0.26
C VAL A 48 10.81 -6.76 -0.90
N LEU A 49 10.83 -7.70 -1.84
CA LEU A 49 9.62 -8.28 -2.38
C LEU A 49 9.21 -9.45 -1.48
N ILE A 50 7.98 -9.43 -0.98
CA ILE A 50 7.41 -10.48 -0.15
C ILE A 50 6.12 -11.02 -0.77
N ALA A 51 5.77 -12.26 -0.45
CA ALA A 51 4.41 -12.77 -0.57
C ALA A 51 3.74 -12.78 0.80
N GLU A 52 2.57 -12.15 0.88
CA GLU A 52 1.72 -12.10 2.06
C GLU A 52 0.69 -13.24 2.01
N ARG A 53 0.56 -13.99 3.09
CA ARG A 53 -0.49 -14.99 3.29
C ARG A 53 -1.32 -14.62 4.52
N SER A 54 -2.60 -14.34 4.33
CA SER A 54 -3.54 -14.18 5.44
C SER A 54 -3.85 -15.55 6.03
N GLY A 55 -3.75 -15.69 7.36
CA GLY A 55 -3.98 -16.97 8.06
C GLY A 55 -5.39 -17.57 7.90
N THR A 56 -6.31 -16.84 7.27
CA THR A 56 -7.74 -17.18 7.14
C THR A 56 -8.16 -17.76 5.79
N ARG A 57 -7.25 -17.92 4.81
CA ARG A 57 -7.61 -18.51 3.50
C ARG A 57 -6.64 -19.60 3.06
N PRO A 58 -7.12 -20.81 2.72
CA PRO A 58 -6.30 -21.79 2.04
C PRO A 58 -6.03 -21.34 0.60
N ALA A 59 -4.79 -21.48 0.16
CA ALA A 59 -4.36 -21.65 -1.23
C ALA A 59 -4.59 -20.55 -2.30
N ALA A 60 -5.05 -19.33 -1.98
CA ALA A 60 -4.95 -18.24 -2.95
C ALA A 60 -3.51 -17.68 -2.95
N ALA A 61 -2.86 -17.65 -4.12
CA ALA A 61 -1.50 -17.14 -4.32
C ALA A 61 -1.23 -15.89 -3.46
N GLY A 62 -0.20 -15.95 -2.62
CA GLY A 62 0.09 -14.91 -1.64
C GLY A 62 0.17 -13.53 -2.31
N ARG A 63 -0.40 -12.50 -1.68
CA ARG A 63 -0.40 -11.14 -2.23
C ARG A 63 1.04 -10.63 -2.26
N LEU A 64 1.54 -10.28 -3.44
CA LEU A 64 2.87 -9.70 -3.58
C LEU A 64 2.90 -8.28 -3.00
N ARG A 65 3.94 -7.97 -2.23
CA ARG A 65 4.17 -6.62 -1.68
C ARG A 65 5.63 -6.24 -1.71
N LEU A 66 5.86 -4.94 -1.94
CA LEU A 66 7.16 -4.32 -1.81
C LEU A 66 7.27 -3.61 -0.46
N LEU A 67 8.27 -3.99 0.33
CA LEU A 67 8.64 -3.33 1.58
C LEU A 67 9.92 -2.52 1.38
N GLU A 68 10.05 -1.41 2.11
CA GLU A 68 11.33 -0.75 2.32
C GLU A 68 11.84 -1.07 3.73
N ILE A 69 13.09 -1.54 3.80
CA ILE A 69 13.86 -1.63 5.05
C ILE A 69 14.85 -0.49 5.07
N LYS A 70 14.83 0.30 6.14
CA LYS A 70 15.74 1.42 6.34
C LYS A 70 16.62 1.17 7.56
N GLU A 71 17.94 1.19 7.36
CA GLU A 71 18.89 1.20 8.46
C GLU A 71 18.74 2.48 9.29
N ARG A 72 18.71 2.31 10.61
CA ARG A 72 18.69 3.41 11.57
C ARG A 72 19.75 3.17 12.61
N SER A 73 20.72 4.09 12.67
CA SER A 73 21.51 4.25 13.89
C SER A 73 21.14 5.58 14.56
N PRO A 74 21.27 5.65 15.90
CA PRO A 74 21.10 6.89 16.65
C PRO A 74 21.95 8.00 16.03
N SER A 75 21.44 9.22 16.02
CA SER A 75 22.27 10.36 15.63
C SER A 75 23.40 10.51 16.66
N ALA A 76 24.62 10.86 16.25
CA ALA A 76 25.65 11.24 17.22
C ALA A 76 25.16 12.40 18.09
N LEU A 77 24.40 13.33 17.50
CA LEU A 77 23.75 14.45 18.19
C LEU A 77 22.62 14.03 19.14
N SER A 78 22.05 12.82 19.00
CA SER A 78 21.04 12.33 19.96
C SER A 78 21.63 12.03 21.34
N ARG A 79 22.98 11.94 21.45
CA ARG A 79 23.67 11.90 22.75
C ARG A 79 23.79 13.28 23.40
N SER A 80 23.66 14.36 22.62
CA SER A 80 23.83 15.75 23.04
C SER A 80 22.51 16.49 23.27
N ILE A 81 21.40 15.95 22.78
CA ILE A 81 20.05 16.50 22.98
C ILE A 81 19.43 15.77 24.17
N GLN A 82 19.26 16.47 25.29
CA GLN A 82 18.71 15.91 26.55
C GLN A 82 17.24 15.46 26.43
N LEU A 83 16.54 15.86 25.37
CA LEU A 83 15.18 15.40 25.07
C LEU A 83 15.23 14.04 24.36
N HIS A 84 15.40 13.01 25.18
CA HIS A 84 15.10 11.59 24.96
C HIS A 84 15.70 10.88 23.72
N PRO A 85 16.22 9.65 23.88
CA PRO A 85 16.43 8.81 22.70
C PRO A 85 15.09 8.63 21.99
N PHE A 86 15.03 8.94 20.70
CA PHE A 86 13.93 8.52 19.85
C PHE A 86 13.88 6.99 19.87
N THR A 87 12.99 6.43 20.69
CA THR A 87 12.67 5.00 20.71
C THR A 87 11.65 4.77 19.61
N PRO A 88 12.03 4.14 18.47
CA PRO A 88 11.06 3.84 17.45
C PRO A 88 10.00 2.93 18.06
N THR A 89 8.73 3.29 17.87
CA THR A 89 7.60 2.40 18.16
C THR A 89 7.05 1.90 16.83
N SER A 90 6.70 0.62 16.80
CA SER A 90 5.92 0.11 15.67
C SER A 90 4.52 0.75 15.74
N GLY A 91 3.92 1.04 14.60
CA GLY A 91 2.50 1.39 14.56
C GLY A 91 1.61 0.26 15.10
N PRO A 92 0.29 0.49 15.25
CA PRO A 92 -0.65 -0.57 15.60
C PRO A 92 -0.52 -1.74 14.63
N ASP A 93 -1.01 -2.91 15.05
CA ASP A 93 -0.97 -4.14 14.24
C ASP A 93 -1.88 -4.00 13.02
N ALA A 94 -1.39 -3.25 12.04
CA ALA A 94 -2.14 -2.75 10.92
C ALA A 94 -1.80 -3.60 9.71
N ALA A 95 -2.84 -3.90 8.92
CA ALA A 95 -2.69 -4.48 7.60
C ALA A 95 -1.56 -3.75 6.84
N LEU A 96 -0.79 -4.48 6.04
CA LEU A 96 0.27 -3.94 5.17
C LEU A 96 -0.27 -3.01 4.05
N THR A 97 -1.46 -2.44 4.23
CA THR A 97 -2.11 -1.49 3.34
C THR A 97 -1.60 -0.09 3.67
N VAL A 98 -1.09 0.58 2.65
CA VAL A 98 -0.59 1.94 2.73
C VAL A 98 -1.77 2.89 2.99
N ALA A 99 -1.72 3.67 4.07
CA ALA A 99 -2.60 4.83 4.24
C ALA A 99 -2.00 6.02 3.47
N MET A 100 -2.81 6.76 2.71
CA MET A 100 -2.38 8.04 2.14
C MET A 100 -2.13 9.05 3.27
N GLY A 101 -1.08 9.86 3.16
CA GLY A 101 -0.76 10.91 4.14
C GLY A 101 0.30 10.57 5.19
N GLY A 102 0.99 9.42 5.08
CA GLY A 102 2.13 9.11 5.96
C GLY A 102 2.98 7.91 5.53
N ASP A 103 4.14 7.76 6.19
CA ASP A 103 5.02 6.58 6.09
C ASP A 103 5.18 5.93 7.49
N PRO A 104 4.12 5.40 8.13
CA PRO A 104 4.25 4.79 9.46
C PRO A 104 5.19 3.58 9.40
N PHE A 105 6.07 3.45 10.38
CA PHE A 105 6.88 2.24 10.55
C PHE A 105 6.00 1.11 11.05
N GLN A 106 5.95 0.01 10.31
CA GLN A 106 5.10 -1.14 10.62
C GLN A 106 5.79 -2.10 11.57
N ARG A 107 7.11 -2.29 11.39
CA ARG A 107 7.93 -3.16 12.24
C ARG A 107 9.31 -2.58 12.47
N ILE A 108 9.90 -3.03 13.56
CA ILE A 108 11.28 -2.77 13.93
C ILE A 108 12.00 -4.11 13.98
N ILE A 109 13.16 -4.19 13.33
CA ILE A 109 14.05 -5.34 13.38
C ILE A 109 15.31 -4.89 14.09
N HIS A 110 15.68 -5.57 15.17
CA HIS A 110 16.97 -5.39 15.81
C HIS A 110 17.96 -6.37 15.20
N GLY A 111 19.04 -5.86 14.62
CA GLY A 111 20.09 -6.68 14.06
C GLY A 111 21.46 -6.40 14.69
N PRO A 112 22.47 -7.20 14.34
CA PRO A 112 23.79 -7.14 14.98
C PRO A 112 24.47 -5.78 14.88
N ALA A 113 24.28 -5.07 13.76
CA ALA A 113 24.93 -3.79 13.49
C ALA A 113 24.04 -2.56 13.76
N SER A 114 22.70 -2.74 13.78
CA SER A 114 21.79 -1.60 13.90
C SER A 114 20.34 -2.03 14.13
N THR A 115 19.50 -1.02 14.36
CA THR A 115 18.05 -1.17 14.28
C THR A 115 17.58 -0.85 12.86
N TYR A 116 16.63 -1.61 12.35
CA TYR A 116 16.08 -1.47 11.01
C TYR A 116 14.58 -1.20 11.09
N LEU A 117 14.12 -0.23 10.31
CA LEU A 117 12.72 0.17 10.25
C LEU A 117 12.09 -0.38 8.98
N VAL A 118 10.99 -1.13 9.14
CA VAL A 118 10.26 -1.76 8.06
C VAL A 118 8.96 -1.00 7.81
N ARG A 119 8.69 -0.69 6.55
CA ARG A 119 7.46 -0.02 6.13
C ARG A 119 7.07 -0.38 4.70
N THR A 120 5.78 -0.38 4.43
CA THR A 120 5.25 -0.27 3.07
C THR A 120 5.32 1.18 2.63
N ARG A 121 5.89 1.43 1.45
CA ARG A 121 5.94 2.77 0.88
C ARG A 121 4.64 3.09 0.17
N CYS A 122 4.09 4.28 0.43
CA CYS A 122 3.21 4.91 -0.54
C CYS A 122 4.07 5.37 -1.72
N HIS A 123 3.94 4.70 -2.87
CA HIS A 123 4.56 5.21 -4.09
C HIS A 123 3.84 6.46 -4.63
N ALA A 124 2.58 6.68 -4.22
CA ALA A 124 1.88 7.92 -4.49
C ALA A 124 2.41 9.01 -3.53
N ARG A 125 3.30 9.87 -4.05
CA ARG A 125 3.86 11.01 -3.31
C ARG A 125 2.84 12.12 -3.06
N ARG A 126 1.76 12.14 -3.84
CA ARG A 126 0.67 13.12 -3.80
C ARG A 126 -0.60 12.46 -4.32
N THR A 127 -1.75 13.01 -3.95
CA THR A 127 -3.02 12.73 -4.63
C THR A 127 -2.86 13.06 -6.10
N VAL A 128 -3.42 12.22 -6.97
CA VAL A 128 -3.46 12.49 -8.40
C VAL A 128 -4.44 13.63 -8.63
N ASP A 129 -3.95 14.75 -9.17
CA ASP A 129 -4.82 15.81 -9.67
C ASP A 129 -5.33 15.40 -11.06
N VAL A 130 -6.57 14.94 -11.10
CA VAL A 130 -7.23 14.43 -12.31
C VAL A 130 -7.32 15.53 -13.38
N ALA A 131 -7.46 16.79 -12.98
CA ALA A 131 -7.56 17.91 -13.92
C ALA A 131 -6.23 18.18 -14.66
N SER A 132 -5.10 17.73 -14.10
CA SER A 132 -3.78 17.89 -14.71
C SER A 132 -3.38 16.77 -15.67
N LEU A 133 -4.20 15.72 -15.80
CA LEU A 133 -3.83 14.52 -16.57
C LEU A 133 -4.14 14.67 -18.05
N GLY A 134 -3.23 14.18 -18.90
CA GLY A 134 -3.51 14.01 -20.32
C GLY A 134 -4.46 12.84 -20.59
N GLN A 135 -5.04 12.80 -21.80
CA GLN A 135 -6.03 11.77 -22.20
C GLN A 135 -5.53 10.33 -21.98
N THR A 136 -4.30 10.01 -22.37
CA THR A 136 -3.72 8.68 -22.19
C THR A 136 -3.55 8.31 -20.71
N GLU A 137 -3.26 9.29 -19.85
CA GLU A 137 -3.13 9.08 -18.41
C GLU A 137 -4.50 8.88 -17.76
N LEU A 138 -5.51 9.62 -18.21
CA LEU A 138 -6.90 9.44 -17.80
C LEU A 138 -7.41 8.04 -18.15
N GLU A 139 -7.12 7.54 -19.36
CA GLU A 139 -7.49 6.17 -19.75
C GLU A 139 -6.81 5.11 -18.87
N ARG A 140 -5.53 5.30 -18.55
CA ARG A 140 -4.81 4.41 -17.63
C ARG A 140 -5.39 4.47 -16.23
N LEU A 141 -5.71 5.65 -15.72
CA LEU A 141 -6.32 5.84 -14.41
C LEU A 141 -7.71 5.18 -14.35
N ALA A 142 -8.53 5.38 -15.37
CA ALA A 142 -9.85 4.75 -15.50
C ALA A 142 -9.74 3.22 -15.50
N LYS A 143 -8.78 2.65 -16.23
CA LYS A 143 -8.50 1.20 -16.19
C LYS A 143 -8.14 0.72 -14.78
N VAL A 144 -7.26 1.44 -14.08
CA VAL A 144 -6.88 1.09 -12.70
C VAL A 144 -8.08 1.15 -11.77
N TRP A 145 -8.90 2.20 -11.84
CA TRP A 145 -10.11 2.32 -11.02
C TRP A 145 -11.14 1.23 -11.34
N GLY A 146 -11.36 0.92 -12.62
CA GLY A 146 -12.22 -0.18 -13.04
C GLY A 146 -11.76 -1.53 -12.46
N MET A 147 -10.45 -1.81 -12.53
CA MET A 147 -9.89 -3.02 -11.93
C MET A 147 -10.06 -3.08 -10.40
N LEU A 148 -9.91 -1.95 -9.71
CA LEU A 148 -10.09 -1.87 -8.26
C LEU A 148 -11.55 -2.11 -7.85
N LEU A 149 -12.50 -1.46 -8.54
CA LEU A 149 -13.94 -1.66 -8.33
C LEU A 149 -14.35 -3.11 -8.61
N ALA A 150 -13.92 -3.67 -9.74
CA ALA A 150 -14.18 -5.07 -10.07
C ALA A 150 -13.60 -6.02 -9.00
N SER A 151 -12.37 -5.77 -8.54
CA SER A 151 -11.74 -6.55 -7.47
C SER A 151 -12.51 -6.48 -6.16
N PHE A 152 -13.09 -5.32 -5.84
CA PHE A 152 -13.93 -5.13 -4.65
C PHE A 152 -15.22 -5.96 -4.75
N HIS A 153 -15.94 -5.86 -5.87
CA HIS A 153 -17.18 -6.61 -6.08
C HIS A 153 -16.95 -8.13 -6.10
N VAL A 154 -15.89 -8.60 -6.77
CA VAL A 154 -15.52 -10.02 -6.77
C VAL A 154 -15.25 -10.54 -5.35
N ARG A 155 -14.59 -9.73 -4.50
CA ARG A 155 -14.38 -10.11 -3.09
C ARG A 155 -15.69 -10.16 -2.31
N GLY A 156 -16.60 -9.23 -2.55
CA GLY A 156 -17.95 -9.25 -1.98
C GLY A 156 -18.72 -10.50 -2.36
N LEU A 157 -18.79 -10.82 -3.67
CA LEU A 157 -19.47 -12.01 -4.20
C LEU A 157 -18.89 -13.32 -3.62
N ARG A 158 -17.57 -13.40 -3.47
CA ARG A 158 -16.91 -14.54 -2.81
C ARG A 158 -17.34 -14.69 -1.35
N GLY A 159 -17.53 -13.59 -0.63
CA GLY A 159 -18.04 -13.60 0.74
C GLY A 159 -19.47 -14.16 0.84
N LEU A 160 -20.28 -13.93 -0.20
CA LEU A 160 -21.64 -14.41 -0.32
C LEU A 160 -21.76 -15.84 -0.87
N ARG A 161 -20.63 -16.53 -1.11
CA ARG A 161 -20.56 -17.88 -1.70
C ARG A 161 -21.29 -17.99 -3.05
N CYS A 162 -21.41 -16.90 -3.79
CA CYS A 162 -21.97 -16.94 -5.14
C CYS A 162 -21.02 -17.67 -6.10
N ASP A 163 -21.56 -18.25 -7.18
CA ASP A 163 -20.75 -18.65 -8.33
C ASP A 163 -20.16 -17.38 -8.99
N VAL A 164 -18.92 -17.10 -8.63
CA VAL A 164 -18.19 -15.91 -9.06
C VAL A 164 -17.93 -15.94 -10.57
N GLU A 165 -17.66 -17.12 -11.13
CA GLU A 165 -17.29 -17.24 -12.53
C GLU A 165 -18.51 -17.00 -13.42
N ALA A 166 -19.63 -17.67 -13.12
CA ALA A 166 -20.90 -17.45 -13.81
C ALA A 166 -21.35 -15.99 -13.69
N ARG A 167 -21.26 -15.40 -12.48
CA ARG A 167 -21.69 -14.01 -12.28
C ARG A 167 -20.79 -13.00 -13.00
N THR A 168 -19.48 -13.22 -13.00
CA THR A 168 -18.53 -12.34 -13.71
C THR A 168 -18.75 -12.41 -15.22
N ARG A 169 -19.00 -13.60 -15.77
CA ARG A 169 -19.35 -13.77 -17.20
C ARG A 169 -20.64 -13.04 -17.56
N ALA A 170 -21.68 -13.17 -16.74
CA ALA A 170 -22.95 -12.48 -16.96
C ALA A 170 -22.77 -10.95 -16.97
N ILE A 171 -22.05 -10.40 -15.98
CA ILE A 171 -21.75 -8.96 -15.91
C ILE A 171 -20.94 -8.49 -17.12
N ALA A 172 -19.94 -9.27 -17.54
CA ALA A 172 -19.12 -8.91 -18.71
C ALA A 172 -19.95 -8.91 -20.01
N SER A 173 -20.86 -9.88 -20.17
CA SER A 173 -21.78 -9.96 -21.30
C SER A 173 -22.74 -8.76 -21.34
N GLU A 174 -23.34 -8.43 -20.20
CA GLU A 174 -24.25 -7.27 -20.06
C GLU A 174 -23.53 -5.94 -20.27
N ALA A 175 -22.31 -5.78 -19.75
CA ALA A 175 -21.50 -4.59 -19.97
C ALA A 175 -21.10 -4.43 -21.45
N ALA A 176 -20.87 -5.54 -22.17
CA ALA A 176 -20.56 -5.49 -23.60
C ALA A 176 -21.79 -5.06 -24.42
N SER A 177 -22.97 -5.65 -24.15
CA SER A 177 -24.20 -5.32 -24.85
C SER A 177 -24.74 -3.92 -24.51
N GLY A 178 -24.51 -3.45 -23.28
CA GLY A 178 -24.96 -2.16 -22.76
C GLY A 178 -23.87 -1.09 -22.67
N SER A 179 -22.74 -1.24 -23.36
CA SER A 179 -21.55 -0.39 -23.16
C SER A 179 -21.81 1.12 -23.23
N LYS A 180 -22.72 1.58 -24.11
CA LYS A 180 -23.14 2.99 -24.19
C LYS A 180 -23.91 3.45 -22.96
N ASP A 181 -24.84 2.63 -22.47
CA ASP A 181 -25.60 2.93 -21.26
C ASP A 181 -24.74 2.89 -20.01
N VAL A 182 -23.81 1.93 -19.93
CA VAL A 182 -22.81 1.88 -18.85
C VAL A 182 -21.94 3.13 -18.85
N ALA A 183 -21.48 3.58 -20.02
CA ALA A 183 -20.70 4.82 -20.13
C ALA A 183 -21.52 6.06 -19.73
N ARG A 184 -22.79 6.14 -20.16
CA ARG A 184 -23.71 7.21 -19.79
C ARG A 184 -23.96 7.25 -18.27
N LEU A 185 -24.31 6.11 -17.67
CA LEU A 185 -24.54 6.00 -16.23
C LEU A 185 -23.27 6.34 -15.43
N ALA A 186 -22.10 5.90 -15.90
CA ALA A 186 -20.83 6.27 -15.26
C ALA A 186 -20.59 7.79 -15.31
N TYR A 187 -20.91 8.45 -16.42
CA TYR A 187 -20.84 9.91 -16.54
C TYR A 187 -21.83 10.61 -15.60
N GLU A 188 -23.09 10.19 -15.59
CA GLU A 188 -24.14 10.73 -14.71
C GLU A 188 -23.76 10.58 -13.23
N LEU A 189 -23.24 9.42 -12.83
CA LEU A 189 -22.78 9.15 -11.47
C LEU A 189 -21.57 10.02 -11.09
N ALA A 190 -20.61 10.20 -12.00
CA ALA A 190 -19.46 11.07 -11.78
C ALA A 190 -19.91 12.52 -11.59
N ALA A 191 -20.83 13.01 -12.43
CA ALA A 191 -21.41 14.34 -12.31
C ALA A 191 -22.17 14.52 -10.98
N PHE A 192 -22.98 13.54 -10.59
CA PHE A 192 -23.67 13.53 -9.30
C PHE A 192 -22.69 13.58 -8.12
N THR A 193 -21.65 12.74 -8.14
CA THR A 193 -20.64 12.68 -7.06
C THR A 193 -19.90 14.00 -6.90
N ASN A 194 -19.55 14.68 -8.00
CA ASN A 194 -18.94 16.00 -7.96
C ASN A 194 -19.87 17.07 -7.36
N LYS A 195 -21.17 17.02 -7.71
CA LYS A 195 -22.18 17.90 -7.09
C LYS A 195 -22.30 17.63 -5.59
N ALA A 196 -22.39 16.37 -5.18
CA ALA A 196 -22.48 15.98 -3.77
C ALA A 196 -21.24 16.41 -2.98
N TYR A 197 -20.03 16.21 -3.53
CA TYR A 197 -18.78 16.68 -2.94
C TYR A 197 -18.76 18.21 -2.76
N SER A 198 -19.21 18.95 -3.79
CA SER A 198 -19.26 20.42 -3.74
C SER A 198 -20.23 20.91 -2.66
N ALA A 199 -21.39 20.28 -2.53
CA ALA A 199 -22.37 20.56 -1.48
C ALA A 199 -21.79 20.27 -0.09
N PHE A 200 -21.17 19.10 0.10
CA PHE A 200 -20.52 18.73 1.36
C PHE A 200 -19.44 19.74 1.76
N ARG A 201 -18.58 20.15 0.81
CA ARG A 201 -17.53 21.14 1.06
C ARG A 201 -18.09 22.49 1.49
N LYS A 202 -19.24 22.90 0.94
CA LYS A 202 -19.93 24.13 1.34
C LYS A 202 -20.39 24.02 2.79
N MET A 203 -21.08 22.94 3.15
CA MET A 203 -21.54 22.69 4.51
C MET A 203 -20.38 22.62 5.52
N ALA A 204 -19.29 21.95 5.18
CA ALA A 204 -18.13 21.84 6.08
C ALA A 204 -17.52 23.21 6.42
N LYS A 205 -17.51 24.17 5.48
CA LYS A 205 -17.06 25.54 5.74
C LYS A 205 -18.01 26.30 6.67
N GLU A 206 -19.32 26.06 6.54
CA GLU A 206 -20.34 26.66 7.41
C GLU A 206 -20.26 26.13 8.85
N TRP A 207 -19.66 24.95 9.07
CA TRP A 207 -19.43 24.39 10.41
C TRP A 207 -18.16 24.91 11.08
N GLU A 208 -17.23 25.45 10.30
CA GLU A 208 -15.97 26.03 10.81
C GLU A 208 -16.11 27.53 11.11
N SER A 209 -17.22 28.16 10.71
CA SER A 209 -17.58 29.57 10.94
C SER A 209 -18.55 29.73 12.10
#